data_AF-A0A7S3MG84-F1
#
_entry.id   AF-A0A7S3MG84-F1
#
_cell.length_a   1.000
_cell.length_b   1.000
_cell.length_c   1.000
_cell.angle_alpha   90.00
_cell.angle_beta   90.00
_cell.angle_gamma   90.00
#
_symmetry.space_group_name_H-M   'P 1'
#
loop_
_entity.id
_entity.type
_entity.pdbx_description
1 polymer ?
#
loop_
_entity_poly.entity_id
_entity_poly.type
_entity_poly.pdbx_seq_one_letter_code
_entity_poly.pdbx_strand_id
1 'polypeptide(L)'
;FLAVKMLPKEFALESVRAKGHVMGTPEKAFACAAMGAVGGLIIGLITEYYTSHTYIPVRELATACKSGAAVNVIFGMALGYKSCIIPVFVLAANIYVAFSLCDLYGIALAALGMLSTLATGLTIDGFGPISDNAGGLAELAEFPPEVRERTDALDAAGNTTAAIGKGFAIGSAALVSLALYGAFVVRLKSLDVDVDLSGVNVLEPITFAFLLIGSMIP
;
A
#
# COMPACT_ATOMS: atom_id res chain seq x y z
N PHE A 1 1.90 8.91 22.41
CA PHE A 1 2.54 10.13 22.97
C PHE A 1 2.26 11.37 22.14
N LEU A 2 2.69 11.43 20.87
CA LEU A 2 2.51 12.62 20.02
C LEU A 2 1.05 13.06 19.89
N ALA A 3 0.12 12.13 19.60
CA ALA A 3 -1.30 12.45 19.50
C ALA A 3 -1.84 13.14 20.76
N VAL A 4 -1.58 12.58 21.95
CA VAL A 4 -2.05 13.11 23.24
C VAL A 4 -1.41 14.48 23.57
N LYS A 5 -0.17 14.73 23.14
CA LYS A 5 0.55 15.96 23.47
C LYS A 5 0.32 17.10 22.47
N MET A 6 0.09 16.77 21.20
CA MET A 6 0.00 17.74 20.10
C MET A 6 -1.44 18.05 19.69
N LEU A 7 -2.39 17.16 19.96
CA LEU A 7 -3.80 17.38 19.63
C LEU A 7 -4.57 17.86 20.86
N PRO A 8 -5.59 18.74 20.68
CA PRO A 8 -6.50 19.09 21.75
C PRO A 8 -7.33 17.86 22.18
N LYS A 9 -7.91 17.92 23.37
CA LYS A 9 -8.75 16.82 23.91
C LYS A 9 -9.88 16.43 22.96
N GLU A 10 -10.47 17.42 22.30
CA GLU A 10 -11.47 17.25 21.25
C GLU A 10 -11.24 18.28 20.16
N PHE A 11 -11.52 17.91 18.91
CA PHE A 11 -11.49 18.82 17.76
C PHE A 11 -12.60 18.46 16.77
N ALA A 12 -13.13 19.47 16.10
CA ALA A 12 -14.18 19.31 15.10
C ALA A 12 -13.56 19.15 13.71
N LEU A 13 -13.99 18.12 12.98
CA LEU A 13 -13.61 17.87 11.60
C LEU A 13 -14.85 18.05 10.72
N GLU A 14 -14.72 18.72 9.58
CA GLU A 14 -15.79 18.76 8.59
C GLU A 14 -16.10 17.35 8.10
N SER A 15 -17.37 16.94 8.19
CA SER A 15 -17.78 15.60 7.78
C SER A 15 -18.19 15.57 6.33
N VAL A 16 -17.76 14.52 5.61
CA VAL A 16 -18.25 14.24 4.26
C VAL A 16 -19.43 13.27 4.29
N ARG A 17 -19.64 12.58 5.42
CA ARG A 17 -20.70 11.57 5.59
C ARG A 17 -22.01 12.15 6.13
N ALA A 18 -21.93 13.20 6.95
CA ALA A 18 -23.10 13.81 7.60
C ALA A 18 -23.02 15.34 7.52
N LYS A 19 -24.17 16.01 7.61
CA LYS A 19 -24.18 17.47 7.74
C LYS A 19 -23.59 17.87 9.09
N GLY A 20 -22.55 18.70 9.08
CA GLY A 20 -21.90 19.22 10.29
C GLY A 20 -20.49 18.66 10.50
N HIS A 21 -20.12 18.45 11.77
CA HIS A 21 -18.76 18.06 12.14
C HIS A 21 -18.70 16.69 12.81
N VAL A 22 -17.65 15.92 12.52
CA VAL A 22 -17.24 14.75 13.30
C VAL A 22 -16.30 15.21 14.40
N MET A 23 -16.57 14.80 15.64
CA MET A 23 -15.66 15.05 16.76
C MET A 23 -14.52 14.02 16.78
N GLY A 24 -13.32 14.50 16.53
CA GLY A 24 -12.07 13.77 16.69
C GLY A 24 -11.53 13.90 18.12
N THR A 25 -10.81 12.86 18.56
CA THR A 25 -10.03 12.88 19.82
C THR A 25 -8.62 12.36 19.53
N PRO A 26 -7.63 12.66 20.39
CA PRO A 26 -6.27 12.16 20.24
C PRO A 26 -6.20 10.63 20.11
N GLU A 27 -7.05 9.89 20.83
CA GLU A 27 -7.10 8.43 20.81
C GLU A 27 -7.60 7.90 19.45
N LYS A 28 -8.64 8.52 18.90
CA LYS A 28 -9.17 8.15 17.57
C LYS A 28 -8.14 8.43 16.48
N ALA A 29 -7.50 9.60 16.52
CA ALA A 29 -6.45 9.97 15.57
C ALA A 29 -5.24 9.02 15.64
N PHE A 30 -4.81 8.67 16.87
CA PHE A 30 -3.77 7.67 17.08
C PHE A 30 -4.17 6.31 16.52
N ALA A 31 -5.39 5.84 16.78
CA ALA A 31 -5.89 4.57 16.28
C ALA A 31 -5.88 4.52 14.74
N CYS A 32 -6.29 5.60 14.05
CA CYS A 32 -6.20 5.70 12.60
C CYS A 32 -4.76 5.52 12.09
N ALA A 33 -3.80 6.26 12.66
CA ALA A 33 -2.39 6.16 12.26
C ALA A 33 -1.79 4.78 12.58
N ALA A 34 -2.10 4.23 13.77
CA ALA A 34 -1.62 2.91 14.18
C ALA A 34 -2.16 1.80 13.27
N MET A 35 -3.44 1.85 12.89
CA MET A 35 -4.04 0.91 11.93
C MET A 35 -3.35 0.97 10.56
N GLY A 36 -3.04 2.18 10.09
CA GLY A 36 -2.21 2.37 8.90
C GLY A 36 -0.85 1.67 8.98
N ALA A 37 -0.12 1.90 10.08
CA ALA A 37 1.20 1.29 10.31
C ALA A 37 1.12 -0.24 10.39
N VAL A 38 0.17 -0.78 11.16
CA VAL A 38 -0.05 -2.23 11.29
C VAL A 38 -0.47 -2.84 9.95
N GLY A 39 -1.34 -2.17 9.20
CA GLY A 39 -1.73 -2.62 7.87
C GLY A 39 -0.56 -2.66 6.89
N GLY A 40 0.33 -1.68 6.94
CA GLY A 40 1.58 -1.68 6.18
C GLY A 40 2.47 -2.89 6.52
N LEU A 41 2.64 -3.17 7.81
CA LEU A 41 3.39 -4.35 8.26
C LEU A 41 2.75 -5.66 7.76
N ILE A 42 1.43 -5.82 7.86
CA ILE A 42 0.73 -7.01 7.37
C ILE A 42 0.92 -7.16 5.86
N ILE A 43 0.78 -6.07 5.08
CA ILE A 43 1.02 -6.09 3.64
C ILE A 43 2.45 -6.56 3.37
N GLY A 44 3.45 -6.01 4.06
CA GLY A 44 4.85 -6.42 3.92
C GLY A 44 5.08 -7.90 4.21
N LEU A 45 4.54 -8.43 5.30
CA LEU A 45 4.67 -9.85 5.65
C LEU A 45 4.01 -10.78 4.62
N ILE A 46 2.83 -10.40 4.12
CA ILE A 46 2.16 -11.18 3.07
C ILE A 46 2.93 -11.10 1.76
N THR A 47 3.45 -9.92 1.41
CA THR A 47 4.30 -9.77 0.22
C THR A 47 5.53 -10.67 0.33
N GLU A 48 6.22 -10.69 1.46
CA GLU A 48 7.36 -11.58 1.72
C GLU A 48 6.99 -13.05 1.51
N TYR A 49 5.84 -13.50 2.05
CA TYR A 49 5.36 -14.87 1.89
C TYR A 49 5.15 -15.28 0.43
N TYR A 50 4.71 -14.35 -0.42
CA TYR A 50 4.43 -14.59 -1.83
C TYR A 50 5.65 -14.36 -2.75
N THR A 51 6.74 -13.77 -2.27
CA THR A 51 7.91 -13.42 -3.11
C THR A 51 9.24 -14.01 -2.65
N SER A 52 9.38 -14.43 -1.40
CA SER A 52 10.59 -15.09 -0.91
C SER A 52 10.63 -16.59 -1.23
N HIS A 53 11.77 -17.05 -1.73
CA HIS A 53 12.07 -18.45 -2.02
C HIS A 53 12.15 -19.35 -0.78
N THR A 54 12.13 -18.76 0.42
CA THR A 54 12.04 -19.50 1.69
C THR A 54 10.65 -20.14 1.86
N TYR A 55 9.61 -19.56 1.26
CA TYR A 55 8.23 -20.01 1.45
C TYR A 55 7.74 -20.91 0.33
N ILE A 56 6.68 -21.66 0.64
CA ILE A 56 6.04 -22.64 -0.24
C ILE A 56 5.64 -22.03 -1.60
N PRO A 57 4.99 -20.85 -1.70
CA PRO A 57 4.45 -20.40 -2.97
C PRO A 57 5.52 -20.21 -4.07
N VAL A 58 6.68 -19.67 -3.70
CA VAL A 58 7.80 -19.47 -4.63
C VAL A 58 8.53 -20.78 -4.93
N ARG A 59 8.60 -21.71 -3.97
CA ARG A 59 9.17 -23.06 -4.19
C ARG A 59 8.31 -23.91 -5.13
N GLU A 60 7.00 -23.79 -5.03
CA GLU A 60 6.06 -24.42 -5.98
C GLU A 60 6.23 -23.84 -7.38
N LEU A 61 6.37 -22.52 -7.50
CA LEU A 61 6.67 -21.85 -8.77
C LEU A 61 8.00 -22.36 -9.37
N ALA A 62 9.07 -22.42 -8.57
CA ALA A 62 10.35 -22.97 -9.02
C ALA A 62 10.26 -24.44 -9.44
N THR A 63 9.39 -25.23 -8.79
CA THR A 63 9.15 -26.63 -9.17
C THR A 63 8.40 -26.73 -10.50
N ALA A 64 7.49 -25.79 -10.79
CA ALA A 64 6.76 -25.73 -12.05
C ALA A 64 7.67 -25.56 -13.28
N CYS A 65 8.88 -25.03 -13.11
CA CYS A 65 9.91 -24.99 -14.16
C CYS A 65 10.20 -26.38 -14.77
N LYS A 66 10.04 -27.47 -14.01
CA LYS A 66 10.23 -28.84 -14.50
C LYS A 66 9.22 -29.23 -15.59
N SER A 67 8.08 -28.55 -15.65
CA SER A 67 7.02 -28.77 -16.64
C SER A 67 7.10 -27.80 -17.83
N GLY A 68 8.13 -26.94 -17.87
CA GLY A 68 8.40 -26.00 -18.97
C GLY A 68 8.00 -24.55 -18.66
N ALA A 69 8.55 -23.62 -19.44
CA ALA A 69 8.40 -22.19 -19.23
C ALA A 69 6.94 -21.71 -19.27
N ALA A 70 6.11 -22.25 -20.17
CA ALA A 70 4.70 -21.87 -20.28
C ALA A 70 3.92 -22.18 -18.98
N VAL A 71 4.17 -23.36 -18.38
CA VAL A 71 3.54 -23.75 -17.12
C VAL A 71 4.02 -22.83 -15.99
N ASN A 72 5.31 -22.53 -15.94
CA ASN A 72 5.87 -21.60 -14.96
C ASN A 72 5.20 -20.21 -15.03
N VAL A 73 5.01 -19.65 -16.23
CA VAL A 73 4.34 -18.35 -16.41
C VAL A 73 2.89 -18.41 -15.91
N ILE A 74 2.15 -19.48 -16.22
CA ILE A 74 0.76 -19.65 -15.75
C ILE A 74 0.69 -19.66 -14.22
N PHE A 75 1.58 -20.43 -13.56
CA PHE A 75 1.65 -20.46 -12.11
C PHE A 75 2.07 -19.11 -11.52
N GLY A 76 3.01 -18.41 -12.14
CA GLY A 76 3.45 -17.08 -11.70
C GLY A 76 2.33 -16.03 -11.77
N MET A 77 1.53 -16.05 -12.84
CA MET A 77 0.35 -15.19 -12.96
C MET A 77 -0.71 -15.52 -11.90
N ALA A 78 -1.00 -16.80 -11.71
CA ALA A 78 -1.94 -17.24 -10.68
C ALA A 78 -1.47 -16.86 -9.26
N LEU A 79 -0.17 -16.97 -8.99
CA LEU A 79 0.47 -16.55 -7.74
C LEU A 79 0.28 -15.04 -7.50
N GLY A 80 0.50 -14.22 -8.54
CA GLY A 80 0.27 -12.77 -8.50
C GLY A 80 -1.19 -12.41 -8.22
N TYR A 81 -2.15 -13.07 -8.88
CA TYR A 81 -3.57 -12.83 -8.59
C TYR A 81 -3.96 -13.22 -7.16
N LYS A 82 -3.40 -14.31 -6.64
CA LYS A 82 -3.66 -14.78 -5.27
C LYS A 82 -3.04 -13.86 -4.21
N SER A 83 -1.86 -13.28 -4.48
CA SER A 83 -1.14 -12.45 -3.51
C SER A 83 -1.89 -11.17 -3.15
N CYS A 84 -2.74 -10.66 -4.04
CA CYS A 84 -3.53 -9.44 -3.85
C CYS A 84 -4.68 -9.59 -2.82
N ILE A 85 -5.14 -10.81 -2.52
CA ILE A 85 -6.35 -11.04 -1.73
C ILE A 85 -6.25 -10.42 -0.34
N ILE A 86 -5.22 -10.79 0.43
CA ILE A 86 -5.07 -10.32 1.81
C ILE A 86 -4.77 -8.81 1.87
N PRO A 87 -3.84 -8.25 1.05
CA PRO A 87 -3.62 -6.80 1.00
C PRO A 87 -4.89 -5.99 0.77
N VAL A 88 -5.77 -6.42 -0.15
CA VAL A 88 -7.04 -5.73 -0.41
C VAL A 88 -7.96 -5.74 0.82
N PHE A 89 -8.08 -6.86 1.52
CA PHE A 89 -8.86 -6.92 2.77
C PHE A 89 -8.28 -6.04 3.87
N VAL A 90 -6.95 -5.99 4.00
CA VAL A 90 -6.27 -5.11 4.97
C VAL A 90 -6.56 -3.63 4.65
N LEU A 91 -6.48 -3.23 3.38
CA LEU A 91 -6.81 -1.87 2.95
C LEU A 91 -8.28 -1.55 3.21
N ALA A 92 -9.21 -2.45 2.88
CA ALA A 92 -10.63 -2.26 3.14
C ALA A 92 -10.93 -2.08 4.63
N ALA A 93 -10.31 -2.89 5.49
CA ALA A 93 -10.44 -2.76 6.94
C ALA A 93 -9.86 -1.43 7.45
N ASN A 94 -8.69 -1.03 6.96
CA ASN A 94 -8.07 0.25 7.30
C ASN A 94 -8.96 1.43 6.91
N ILE A 95 -9.47 1.43 5.68
CA ILE A 95 -10.39 2.46 5.20
C ILE A 95 -11.63 2.51 6.09
N TYR A 96 -12.28 1.36 6.32
CA TYR A 96 -13.50 1.31 7.13
C TYR A 96 -13.29 1.86 8.54
N VAL A 97 -12.26 1.40 9.25
CA VAL A 97 -11.97 1.83 10.63
C VAL A 97 -11.58 3.30 10.67
N ALA A 98 -10.62 3.72 9.84
CA ALA A 98 -10.12 5.09 9.86
C ALA A 98 -11.21 6.10 9.47
N PHE A 99 -11.99 5.78 8.44
CA PHE A 99 -13.11 6.60 7.99
C PHE A 99 -14.22 6.68 9.05
N SER A 100 -14.46 5.58 9.78
CA SER A 100 -15.44 5.56 10.87
C SER A 100 -15.06 6.46 12.04
N LEU A 101 -13.78 6.46 12.41
CA LEU A 101 -13.27 7.19 13.58
C LEU A 101 -13.11 8.69 13.36
N CYS A 102 -12.50 9.09 12.25
CA CYS A 102 -12.12 10.49 11.99
C CYS A 102 -12.44 10.97 10.57
N ASP A 103 -13.44 10.38 9.91
CA ASP A 103 -13.85 10.75 8.54
C ASP A 103 -12.64 10.69 7.57
N LEU A 104 -12.62 11.46 6.48
CA LEU A 104 -11.49 11.49 5.53
C LEU A 104 -10.14 11.84 6.18
N TYR A 105 -10.15 12.64 7.25
CA TYR A 105 -8.95 12.95 8.00
C TYR A 105 -8.34 11.69 8.64
N GLY A 106 -9.17 10.77 9.11
CA GLY A 106 -8.74 9.46 9.58
C GLY A 106 -8.03 8.66 8.49
N ILE A 107 -8.56 8.63 7.27
CA ILE A 107 -7.93 7.94 6.13
C ILE A 107 -6.55 8.57 5.82
N ALA A 108 -6.45 9.90 5.83
CA ALA A 108 -5.18 10.59 5.64
C ALA A 108 -4.15 10.26 6.75
N LEU A 109 -4.61 10.17 8.01
CA LEU A 109 -3.76 9.73 9.12
C LEU A 109 -3.32 8.27 8.99
N ALA A 110 -4.20 7.38 8.51
CA ALA A 110 -3.85 5.98 8.25
C ALA A 110 -2.80 5.88 7.12
N ALA A 111 -2.93 6.67 6.05
CA ALA A 111 -1.91 6.77 5.03
C ALA A 111 -0.55 7.24 5.60
N LEU A 112 -0.56 8.29 6.41
CA LEU A 112 0.66 8.79 7.07
C LEU A 112 1.25 7.76 8.03
N GLY A 113 0.40 7.03 8.75
CA GLY A 113 0.79 5.93 9.62
C GLY A 113 1.50 4.81 8.88
N MET A 114 0.97 4.39 7.73
CA MET A 114 1.60 3.40 6.86
C MET A 114 2.99 3.86 6.37
N LEU A 115 3.17 5.16 6.13
CA LEU A 115 4.43 5.77 5.71
C LEU A 115 5.30 6.27 6.87
N SER A 116 4.90 6.06 8.13
CA SER A 116 5.62 6.61 9.28
C SER A 116 7.05 6.04 9.44
N THR A 117 7.29 4.85 8.88
CA THR A 117 8.60 4.20 8.83
C THR A 117 9.23 4.26 7.43
N LEU A 118 8.85 5.24 6.61
CA LEU A 118 9.31 5.37 5.22
C LEU A 118 10.84 5.36 5.08
N ALA A 119 11.58 6.01 5.98
CA ALA A 119 13.04 6.03 5.93
C ALA A 119 13.64 4.62 5.99
N THR A 120 13.15 3.77 6.89
CA THR A 120 13.55 2.36 6.99
C THR A 120 13.10 1.58 5.75
N GLY A 121 11.86 1.81 5.29
CA GLY A 121 11.34 1.19 4.08
C GLY A 121 12.18 1.46 2.83
N LEU A 122 12.58 2.73 2.62
CA LEU A 122 13.44 3.12 1.50
C LEU A 122 14.86 2.57 1.63
N THR A 123 15.36 2.42 2.85
CA THR A 123 16.69 1.83 3.09
C THR A 123 16.72 0.36 2.67
N ILE A 124 15.69 -0.43 3.03
CA ILE A 124 15.61 -1.84 2.65
C ILE A 124 15.25 -2.05 1.18
N ASP A 125 14.51 -1.12 0.56
CA ASP A 125 14.21 -1.14 -0.88
C ASP A 125 15.49 -0.80 -1.67
N GLY A 126 16.20 0.27 -1.29
CA GLY A 126 17.47 0.67 -1.88
C GLY A 126 18.59 -0.36 -1.72
N PHE A 127 18.55 -1.19 -0.68
CA PHE A 127 19.47 -2.32 -0.49
C PHE A 127 19.44 -3.32 -1.67
N GLY A 128 18.29 -3.54 -2.30
CA GLY A 128 18.15 -4.52 -3.38
C GLY A 128 19.00 -4.17 -4.61
N PRO A 129 18.76 -3.02 -5.28
CA PRO A 129 19.55 -2.61 -6.44
C PRO A 129 21.05 -2.43 -6.16
N ILE A 130 21.42 -2.08 -4.92
CA ILE A 130 22.83 -2.01 -4.51
C ILE A 130 23.46 -3.41 -4.51
N SER A 131 22.75 -4.41 -3.97
CA SER A 131 23.24 -5.78 -3.88
C SER A 131 23.31 -6.46 -5.25
N ASP A 132 22.32 -6.24 -6.10
CA ASP A 132 22.31 -6.69 -7.51
C ASP A 132 23.53 -6.16 -8.27
N ASN A 133 23.75 -4.84 -8.24
CA ASN A 133 24.92 -4.22 -8.89
C ASN A 133 26.25 -4.72 -8.31
N ALA A 134 26.33 -4.99 -7.01
CA ALA A 134 27.53 -5.58 -6.40
C ALA A 134 27.82 -6.98 -6.97
N GLY A 135 26.79 -7.82 -7.14
CA GLY A 135 26.92 -9.12 -7.79
C GLY A 135 27.34 -8.99 -9.25
N GLY A 136 26.73 -8.07 -10.00
CA GLY A 136 27.09 -7.78 -11.39
C GLY A 136 28.56 -7.35 -11.53
N LEU A 137 29.04 -6.48 -10.64
CA LEU A 137 30.45 -6.08 -10.60
C LEU A 137 31.38 -7.25 -10.25
N ALA A 138 30.99 -8.11 -9.31
CA ALA A 138 31.78 -9.30 -8.96
C ALA A 138 31.94 -10.25 -10.15
N GLU A 139 30.87 -10.45 -10.94
CA GLU A 139 30.90 -11.26 -12.16
C GLU A 139 31.79 -10.63 -13.24
N LEU A 140 31.60 -9.34 -13.53
CA LEU A 140 32.35 -8.62 -14.56
C LEU A 140 33.85 -8.47 -14.23
N ALA A 141 34.19 -8.43 -12.94
CA ALA A 141 35.57 -8.38 -12.46
C ALA A 141 36.20 -9.78 -12.26
N GLU A 142 35.49 -10.85 -12.64
CA GLU A 142 35.94 -12.25 -12.50
C GLU A 142 36.43 -12.59 -11.08
N PHE A 143 35.73 -12.08 -10.05
CA PHE A 143 36.04 -12.40 -8.67
C PHE A 143 35.79 -13.88 -8.34
N PRO A 144 36.40 -14.42 -7.27
CA PRO A 144 36.20 -15.82 -6.88
C PRO A 144 34.71 -16.17 -6.68
N PRO A 145 34.28 -17.41 -6.99
CA PRO A 145 32.88 -17.82 -6.92
C PRO A 145 32.20 -17.59 -5.57
N GLU A 146 32.95 -17.65 -4.47
CA GLU A 146 32.45 -17.37 -3.11
C GLU A 146 31.91 -15.92 -2.98
N VAL A 147 32.50 -14.96 -3.70
CA VAL A 147 31.99 -13.58 -3.71
C VAL A 147 30.64 -13.52 -4.40
N ARG A 148 30.51 -14.22 -5.55
CA ARG A 148 29.26 -14.28 -6.31
C ARG A 148 28.15 -14.96 -5.51
N GLU A 149 28.44 -16.10 -4.87
CA GLU A 149 27.49 -16.82 -4.01
C GLU A 149 26.96 -15.93 -2.88
N ARG A 150 27.83 -15.15 -2.24
CA ARG A 150 27.43 -14.17 -1.21
C ARG A 150 26.55 -13.06 -1.80
N THR A 151 26.90 -12.51 -2.96
CA THR A 151 26.08 -11.46 -3.58
C THR A 151 24.73 -11.97 -4.09
N ASP A 152 24.65 -13.22 -4.58
CA ASP A 152 23.39 -13.83 -5.00
C ASP A 152 22.43 -14.03 -3.83
N ALA A 153 22.96 -14.38 -2.65
CA ALA A 153 22.15 -14.46 -1.43
C ALA A 153 21.60 -13.08 -1.02
N LEU A 154 22.40 -12.01 -1.18
CA LEU A 154 21.97 -10.64 -0.91
C LEU A 154 20.94 -10.14 -1.92
N ASP A 155 21.14 -10.40 -3.21
CA ASP A 155 20.20 -10.06 -4.28
C ASP A 155 18.86 -10.79 -4.12
N ALA A 156 18.88 -12.09 -3.77
CA ALA A 156 17.66 -12.83 -3.49
C ALA A 156 16.84 -12.21 -2.34
N ALA A 157 17.50 -11.70 -1.29
CA ALA A 157 16.83 -10.94 -0.24
C ALA A 157 16.33 -9.58 -0.75
N GLY A 158 17.14 -8.89 -1.56
CA GLY A 158 16.82 -7.61 -2.22
C GLY A 158 15.56 -7.67 -3.09
N ASN A 159 15.38 -8.76 -3.84
CA ASN A 159 14.18 -9.00 -4.65
C ASN A 159 12.91 -9.06 -3.78
N THR A 160 13.02 -9.64 -2.59
CA THR A 160 11.92 -9.69 -1.62
C THR A 160 11.64 -8.32 -1.01
N THR A 161 12.69 -7.58 -0.58
CA THR A 161 12.51 -6.24 0.01
C THR A 161 11.99 -5.22 -1.00
N ALA A 162 12.39 -5.32 -2.27
CA ALA A 162 11.85 -4.51 -3.36
C ALA A 162 10.34 -4.77 -3.58
N ALA A 163 9.92 -6.03 -3.49
CA ALA A 163 8.49 -6.36 -3.55
C ALA A 163 7.72 -5.77 -2.35
N ILE A 164 8.27 -5.88 -1.14
CA ILE A 164 7.70 -5.26 0.07
C ILE A 164 7.57 -3.74 -0.10
N GLY A 165 8.62 -3.08 -0.61
CA GLY A 165 8.62 -1.65 -0.92
C GLY A 165 7.48 -1.25 -1.87
N LYS A 166 7.29 -2.02 -2.95
CA LYS A 166 6.16 -1.84 -3.87
C LYS A 166 4.80 -2.03 -3.19
N GLY A 167 4.67 -3.04 -2.32
CA GLY A 167 3.45 -3.27 -1.54
C GLY A 167 3.09 -2.09 -0.63
N PHE A 168 4.09 -1.53 0.07
CA PHE A 168 3.93 -0.31 0.87
C PHE A 168 3.54 0.91 0.03
N ALA A 169 4.19 1.09 -1.12
CA ALA A 169 3.88 2.19 -2.03
C ALA A 169 2.44 2.10 -2.56
N ILE A 170 2.00 0.92 -2.99
CA ILE A 170 0.62 0.69 -3.48
C ILE A 170 -0.40 0.91 -2.37
N GLY A 171 -0.18 0.32 -1.19
CA GLY A 171 -1.12 0.43 -0.07
C GLY A 171 -1.29 1.87 0.41
N SER A 172 -0.18 2.60 0.54
CA SER A 172 -0.22 4.01 0.95
C SER A 172 -0.82 4.90 -0.13
N ALA A 173 -0.49 4.66 -1.41
CA ALA A 173 -1.08 5.39 -2.54
C ALA A 173 -2.60 5.22 -2.58
N ALA A 174 -3.14 4.02 -2.31
CA ALA A 174 -4.58 3.79 -2.27
C ALA A 174 -5.26 4.63 -1.16
N LEU A 175 -4.69 4.64 0.05
CA LEU A 175 -5.21 5.43 1.17
C LEU A 175 -5.12 6.95 0.91
N VAL A 176 -3.98 7.44 0.41
CA VAL A 176 -3.80 8.85 0.06
C VAL A 176 -4.76 9.27 -1.05
N SER A 177 -4.91 8.45 -2.09
CA SER A 177 -5.81 8.73 -3.21
C SER A 177 -7.25 8.87 -2.75
N LEU A 178 -7.71 8.02 -1.84
CA LEU A 178 -9.05 8.11 -1.26
C LEU A 178 -9.23 9.39 -0.42
N ALA A 179 -8.23 9.75 0.40
CA ALA A 179 -8.26 10.99 1.17
C ALA A 179 -8.30 12.24 0.27
N LEU A 180 -7.47 12.27 -0.78
CA LEU A 180 -7.44 13.36 -1.77
C LEU A 180 -8.74 13.43 -2.58
N TYR A 181 -9.29 12.29 -2.97
CA TYR A 181 -10.58 12.23 -3.65
C TYR A 181 -11.70 12.82 -2.80
N GLY A 182 -11.76 12.46 -1.52
CA GLY A 182 -12.74 13.05 -0.61
C GLY A 182 -12.54 14.55 -0.42
N ALA A 183 -11.28 15.02 -0.29
CA ALA A 183 -10.96 16.45 -0.23
C ALA A 183 -11.36 17.20 -1.51
N PHE A 184 -11.20 16.58 -2.68
CA PHE A 184 -11.67 17.10 -3.96
C PHE A 184 -13.19 17.30 -3.97
N VAL A 185 -13.96 16.31 -3.49
CA VAL A 185 -15.42 16.41 -3.37
C VAL A 185 -15.85 17.54 -2.43
N VAL A 186 -15.19 17.68 -1.28
CA VAL A 186 -15.45 18.81 -0.34
C VAL A 186 -15.14 20.15 -1.00
N ARG A 187 -14.03 20.25 -1.73
CA ARG A 187 -13.64 21.49 -2.38
C ARG A 187 -14.63 21.91 -3.46
N LEU A 188 -15.19 20.97 -4.23
CA LEU A 188 -16.23 21.27 -5.22
C LEU A 188 -17.48 21.89 -4.58
N LYS A 189 -17.89 21.43 -3.39
CA LYS A 189 -19.03 22.02 -2.64
C LYS A 189 -18.81 23.50 -2.32
N SER A 190 -17.58 23.87 -2.00
CA SER A 190 -17.24 25.24 -1.61
C SER A 190 -17.17 26.25 -2.76
N LEU A 191 -17.22 25.78 -4.02
CA LEU A 191 -17.09 26.63 -5.21
C LEU A 191 -18.44 27.07 -5.80
N ASP A 192 -19.56 26.79 -5.13
CA ASP A 192 -20.93 27.19 -5.52
C ASP A 192 -21.27 26.80 -6.98
N VAL A 193 -20.63 25.74 -7.48
CA VAL A 193 -21.03 25.09 -8.72
C VAL A 193 -22.33 24.38 -8.38
N ASP A 194 -23.38 24.68 -9.13
CA ASP A 194 -24.78 24.25 -8.96
C ASP A 194 -24.96 22.72 -9.15
N VAL A 195 -24.24 21.97 -8.33
CA VAL A 195 -24.15 20.51 -8.30
C VAL A 195 -24.66 20.12 -6.92
N ASP A 196 -25.76 19.36 -6.88
CA ASP A 196 -26.29 18.77 -5.65
C ASP A 196 -25.28 17.73 -5.13
N LEU A 197 -24.27 18.20 -4.41
CA LEU A 197 -23.17 17.39 -3.89
C LEU A 197 -23.54 16.73 -2.56
N SER A 198 -24.78 16.26 -2.40
CA SER A 198 -25.18 15.41 -1.28
C SER A 198 -24.31 14.13 -1.16
N GLY A 199 -23.57 13.79 -2.21
CA GLY A 199 -22.46 12.83 -2.24
C GLY A 199 -22.00 12.60 -3.68
N VAL A 200 -21.07 11.66 -3.91
CA VAL A 200 -20.84 11.14 -5.26
C VAL A 200 -21.75 9.94 -5.46
N ASN A 201 -22.74 10.08 -6.36
CA ASN A 201 -23.70 9.04 -6.65
C ASN A 201 -23.22 8.15 -7.81
N VAL A 202 -22.83 6.92 -7.50
CA VAL A 202 -22.37 5.95 -8.52
C VAL A 202 -23.47 5.59 -9.52
N LEU A 203 -24.75 5.80 -9.20
CA LEU A 203 -25.88 5.54 -10.11
C LEU A 203 -26.10 6.68 -11.13
N GLU A 204 -25.40 7.80 -11.03
CA GLU A 204 -25.49 8.88 -12.01
C GLU A 204 -24.79 8.49 -13.32
N PRO A 205 -25.40 8.71 -14.51
CA PRO A 205 -24.84 8.24 -15.78
C PRO A 205 -23.41 8.74 -16.06
N ILE A 206 -23.13 10.02 -15.75
CA ILE A 206 -21.79 10.60 -15.93
C ILE A 206 -20.81 9.95 -14.96
N THR A 207 -21.14 9.87 -13.68
CA THR A 207 -20.27 9.24 -12.66
C THR A 207 -19.95 7.79 -13.01
N PHE A 208 -20.94 6.99 -13.41
CA PHE A 208 -20.72 5.59 -13.77
C PHE A 208 -19.89 5.45 -15.04
N ALA A 209 -20.16 6.25 -16.09
CA ALA A 209 -19.39 6.22 -17.34
C ALA A 209 -17.92 6.56 -17.09
N PHE A 210 -17.64 7.59 -16.31
CA PHE A 210 -16.26 7.99 -15.98
C PHE A 210 -15.59 7.09 -14.94
N LEU A 211 -16.35 6.39 -14.08
CA LEU A 211 -15.82 5.32 -13.24
C LEU A 211 -15.28 4.16 -14.10
N LEU A 212 -16.02 3.77 -15.15
CA LEU A 212 -15.59 2.73 -16.09
C LEU A 212 -14.35 3.17 -16.90
N ILE A 213 -14.37 4.38 -17.45
CA ILE A 213 -13.21 4.94 -18.19
C ILE A 213 -11.99 5.02 -17.26
N GLY A 214 -12.17 5.52 -16.03
CA GLY A 214 -11.08 5.62 -15.05
C GLY A 214 -10.49 4.27 -14.66
N SER A 215 -11.32 3.22 -14.58
CA SER A 215 -10.86 1.85 -14.26
C SER A 215 -10.05 1.20 -15.38
N MET A 216 -10.12 1.70 -16.61
CA MET A 216 -9.37 1.20 -17.78
C MET A 216 -7.97 1.83 -17.92
N ILE A 217 -7.74 2.99 -17.29
CA ILE A 217 -6.48 3.74 -17.44
C ILE A 217 -5.23 3.00 -16.93
N PRO A 218 -5.26 2.28 -15.78
CA PRO A 218 -4.11 1.51 -15.31
C PRO A 218 -3.65 0.45 -16.32
#